data_AF-A0A4Y6GTG3-F1
#
_entry.id   AF-A0A4Y6GTG3-F1
#
_cell.length_a   1.000
_cell.length_b   1.000
_cell.length_c   1.000
_cell.angle_alpha   90.00
_cell.angle_beta   90.00
_cell.angle_gamma   90.00
#
_symmetry.space_group_name_H-M   'P 1'
#
loop_
_entity.id
_entity.type
_entity.pdbx_description
1 polymer ?
#
loop_
_entity_poly.entity_id
_entity_poly.type
_entity_poly.pdbx_seq_one_letter_code
_entity_poly.pdbx_strand_id
1 'polypeptide(L)'
;RLSIEIARKFFDLQDMLGFDKASNTLDWLFSKSKKAIRELELAAQCKNNSSSTNTNTRASSSDDEDNGRKRKEKEKKESRE
;
A
#
# COMPACT_ATOMS: atom_id res chain seq x y z
N ARG A 1 4.16 -13.94 21.85
CA ARG A 1 3.95 -15.30 21.31
C ARG A 1 2.58 -15.31 20.64
N LEU A 2 2.49 -15.74 19.38
CA LEU A 2 1.21 -15.94 18.69
C LEU A 2 0.68 -17.35 18.99
N SER A 3 -0.64 -17.53 18.97
CA SER A 3 -1.24 -18.88 18.98
C SER A 3 -0.85 -19.64 17.70
N ILE A 4 -0.79 -20.97 17.75
CA ILE A 4 -0.37 -21.81 16.62
C ILE A 4 -1.20 -21.55 15.35
N GLU A 5 -2.51 -21.30 15.51
CA GLU A 5 -3.42 -21.01 14.40
C GLU A 5 -3.13 -19.63 13.78
N ILE A 6 -2.82 -18.65 14.62
CA ILE A 6 -2.53 -17.28 14.19
C ILE A 6 -1.16 -17.24 13.51
N ALA A 7 -0.19 -18.01 14.02
CA ALA A 7 1.13 -18.13 13.43
C ALA A 7 1.06 -18.71 12.01
N ARG A 8 0.27 -19.76 11.77
CA ARG A 8 0.09 -20.33 10.41
C ARG A 8 -0.46 -19.29 9.43
N LYS A 9 -1.57 -18.64 9.79
CA LYS A 9 -2.17 -17.57 8.95
C LYS A 9 -1.20 -16.41 8.71
N PHE A 10 -0.35 -16.10 9.69
CA PHE A 10 0.67 -15.07 9.55
C PHE A 10 1.76 -15.48 8.55
N PHE A 11 2.29 -16.71 8.65
CA PHE A 11 3.30 -17.22 7.72
C PHE A 11 2.78 -17.37 6.29
N ASP A 12 1.56 -17.88 6.11
CA ASP A 12 0.92 -17.96 4.79
C ASP A 12 0.81 -16.56 4.15
N LEU A 13 0.50 -15.55 4.96
CA LEU A 13 0.46 -14.16 4.53
C LEU A 13 1.86 -13.61 4.19
N GLN A 14 2.90 -13.97 4.95
CA GLN A 14 4.28 -13.59 4.62
C GLN A 14 4.69 -14.15 3.25
N ASP A 15 4.39 -15.43 2.99
CA ASP A 15 4.68 -16.12 1.73
C ASP A 15 3.91 -15.49 0.56
N MET A 16 2.61 -15.19 0.75
CA MET A 16 1.81 -14.50 -0.27
C MET A 16 2.33 -13.10 -0.61
N LEU A 17 2.87 -12.38 0.37
CA LEU A 17 3.44 -11.06 0.17
C LEU A 17 4.89 -11.11 -0.36
N GLY A 18 5.54 -12.27 -0.28
CA GLY A 18 6.95 -12.44 -0.61
C GLY A 18 7.88 -11.69 0.34
N PHE A 19 7.48 -11.53 1.61
CA PHE A 19 8.26 -10.77 2.60
C PHE A 19 9.15 -11.68 3.44
N ASP A 20 10.47 -11.47 3.35
CA ASP A 20 11.47 -12.18 4.17
C ASP A 20 11.40 -11.85 5.67
N LYS A 21 10.89 -10.67 6.02
CA LYS A 21 10.85 -10.21 7.42
C LYS A 21 9.42 -10.06 7.93
N ALA A 22 9.18 -10.63 9.10
CA ALA A 22 7.91 -10.50 9.81
C ALA A 22 7.56 -9.03 10.11
N SER A 23 8.56 -8.17 10.34
CA SER A 23 8.37 -6.73 10.54
C SER A 23 7.65 -6.07 9.35
N ASN A 24 8.06 -6.39 8.13
CA ASN A 24 7.45 -5.82 6.91
C ASN A 24 5.99 -6.27 6.75
N THR A 25 5.69 -7.51 7.15
CA THR A 25 4.32 -8.05 7.12
C THR A 25 3.43 -7.36 8.16
N LEU A 26 3.97 -7.09 9.36
CA LEU A 26 3.26 -6.32 10.38
C LEU A 26 3.03 -4.88 9.92
N ASP A 27 4.02 -4.21 9.35
CA ASP A 27 3.88 -2.86 8.80
C ASP A 27 2.84 -2.81 7.67
N TRP A 28 2.80 -3.84 6.83
CA TRP A 28 1.77 -3.99 5.81
C TRP A 28 0.37 -4.18 6.41
N LEU A 29 0.23 -5.03 7.44
CA LEU A 29 -1.02 -5.21 8.20
C LEU A 29 -1.50 -3.89 8.80
N PHE A 30 -0.62 -3.10 9.42
CA PHE A 30 -0.95 -1.80 9.98
C PHE A 30 -1.30 -0.75 8.91
N SER A 31 -0.62 -0.79 7.76
CA SER A 31 -0.90 0.13 6.65
C SER A 31 -2.21 -0.20 5.96
N LYS A 32 -2.48 -1.49 5.73
CA LYS A 32 -3.69 -1.99 5.08
C LYS A 32 -4.91 -1.81 5.98
N SER A 33 -4.81 -2.04 7.29
CA SER A 33 -5.90 -1.79 8.24
C SER A 33 -6.27 -0.30 8.30
N LYS A 34 -5.29 0.62 8.37
CA LYS A 34 -5.56 2.07 8.32
C LYS A 34 -6.19 2.52 6.99
N LYS A 35 -5.83 1.86 5.87
CA LYS A 35 -6.46 2.13 4.57
C LYS A 35 -7.88 1.58 4.53
N ALA A 36 -8.08 0.34 4.98
CA ALA A 36 -9.36 -0.33 5.02
C ALA A 36 -10.37 0.37 5.94
N ILE A 37 -9.95 0.89 7.09
CA ILE A 37 -10.82 1.66 8.00
C ILE A 37 -11.25 2.97 7.35
N ARG A 38 -10.32 3.73 6.76
CA ARG A 38 -10.66 4.98 6.05
C ARG A 38 -11.58 4.74 4.86
N GLU A 39 -11.34 3.67 4.11
CA GLU A 39 -12.18 3.25 2.99
C GLU A 39 -13.58 2.81 3.46
N LEU A 40 -13.67 2.12 4.60
CA LEU A 40 -14.94 1.73 5.21
C LEU A 40 -15.72 2.95 5.73
N GLU A 41 -15.06 3.92 6.35
CA GLU A 41 -15.68 5.19 6.78
C GLU A 41 -16.20 6.00 5.58
N LEU A 42 -15.40 6.13 4.52
CA LEU A 42 -15.81 6.76 3.27
C LEU A 42 -16.99 6.01 2.63
N ALA A 43 -16.94 4.68 2.54
CA ALA A 43 -18.02 3.87 1.99
C ALA A 43 -19.31 3.95 2.83
N ALA A 44 -19.19 4.04 4.16
CA ALA A 44 -20.32 4.25 5.07
C ALA A 44 -20.93 5.65 4.90
N GLN A 45 -20.11 6.69 4.67
CA GLN A 45 -20.59 8.04 4.39
C GLN A 45 -21.27 8.15 3.01
N CYS A 46 -20.75 7.46 1.99
CA CYS A 46 -21.37 7.42 0.65
C CYS A 46 -22.72 6.70 0.62
N LYS A 47 -22.97 5.76 1.54
CA LYS A 47 -24.24 5.01 1.59
C LYS A 47 -25.41 5.79 2.21
N ASN A 48 -25.11 6.90 2.90
CA ASN A 48 -26.12 7.79 3.48
C ASN A 48 -26.45 9.02 2.60
N ASN A 49 -25.76 9.21 1.48
CA ASN A 49 -26.03 10.32 0.56
C ASN A 49 -26.38 9.84 -0.86
N SER A 50 -27.26 8.84 -0.94
CA SER A 50 -28.00 8.55 -2.17
C SER A 50 -29.34 9.29 -2.18
N SER A 51 -29.27 10.61 -2.01
CA SER A 51 -30.34 11.53 -2.38
C SER A 51 -29.72 12.61 -3.24
N SER A 52 -29.95 12.47 -4.54
CA SER A 52 -30.08 13.56 -5.51
C SER A 52 -28.99 14.63 -5.49
N THR A 53 -28.12 14.64 -6.51
CA THR A 53 -28.11 15.77 -7.46
C THR A 53 -27.23 15.48 -8.68
N ASN A 54 -27.90 15.55 -9.83
CA ASN A 54 -27.37 15.59 -11.17
C ASN A 54 -26.60 16.91 -11.38
N THR A 55 -25.28 16.89 -11.53
CA THR A 55 -24.55 17.98 -12.20
C THR A 55 -23.40 17.44 -13.04
N ASN A 56 -23.65 17.44 -14.35
CA ASN A 56 -22.69 17.52 -15.44
C ASN A 56 -21.44 18.36 -15.05
N THR A 57 -20.27 17.74 -14.88
CA THR A 57 -18.99 18.46 -14.93
C THR A 57 -18.01 17.70 -15.82
N ARG A 58 -17.95 18.17 -17.07
CA ARG A 58 -16.85 17.91 -18.00
C ARG A 58 -15.55 18.42 -17.35
N ALA A 59 -14.61 17.53 -17.10
CA ALA A 59 -13.21 17.87 -16.82
C ALA A 59 -12.39 16.75 -17.48
N SER A 60 -12.06 16.93 -18.76
CA SER A 60 -10.75 17.43 -19.22
C SER A 60 -9.67 16.38 -19.06
N SER A 61 -9.34 15.79 -20.20
CA SER A 61 -8.07 15.14 -20.54
C SER A 61 -6.89 15.88 -19.91
N SER A 62 -6.00 15.15 -19.26
CA SER A 62 -4.59 15.49 -19.24
C SER A 62 -3.81 14.18 -19.20
N ASP A 63 -3.33 13.79 -20.38
CA ASP A 63 -2.26 12.82 -20.55
C ASP A 63 -0.97 13.43 -19.99
N ASP A 64 -0.38 12.80 -18.98
CA ASP A 64 0.95 13.16 -18.50
C ASP A 64 1.86 11.93 -18.63
N GLU A 65 2.43 11.79 -19.82
CA GLU A 65 3.69 11.08 -20.05
C GLU A 65 4.84 12.00 -19.57
N ASP A 66 5.60 11.60 -18.55
CA ASP A 66 6.91 12.21 -18.28
C ASP A 66 7.99 11.18 -17.95
N ASN A 67 9.12 11.39 -18.59
CA ASN A 67 10.26 10.52 -18.82
C ASN A 67 11.44 10.95 -17.92
N GLY A 68 11.92 10.08 -17.03
CA GLY A 68 12.81 10.51 -15.94
C GLY A 68 14.00 9.61 -15.56
N ARG A 69 14.85 9.27 -16.54
CA ARG A 69 16.32 9.04 -16.46
C ARG A 69 17.00 8.70 -15.10
N LYS A 70 17.52 7.47 -15.01
CA LYS A 70 18.94 7.05 -14.73
C LYS A 70 19.78 7.91 -13.76
N ARG A 71 20.28 7.31 -12.65
CA ARG A 71 21.63 7.59 -12.11
C ARG A 71 22.21 6.38 -11.37
N LYS A 72 23.42 5.98 -11.81
CA LYS A 72 24.32 5.04 -11.14
C LYS A 72 25.10 5.82 -10.08
N GLU A 73 25.31 5.23 -8.92
CA GLU A 73 26.37 5.65 -8.00
C GLU A 73 27.17 4.41 -7.58
N LYS A 74 28.40 4.36 -8.10
CA LYS A 74 29.46 3.46 -7.64
C LYS A 74 30.20 4.22 -6.54
N GLU A 75 30.24 3.68 -5.33
CA GLU A 75 31.35 3.97 -4.43
C GLU A 75 31.45 2.92 -3.32
N LYS A 76 32.50 2.09 -3.36
CA LYS A 76 33.35 1.89 -2.20
C LYS A 76 34.71 1.34 -2.65
N LYS A 77 35.69 2.25 -2.68
CA LYS A 77 37.12 1.94 -2.57
C LYS A 77 37.47 1.70 -1.09
N GLU A 78 38.72 1.29 -0.88
CA GLU A 78 39.47 1.15 0.39
C GLU A 78 39.27 -0.15 1.17
N SER A 79 40.30 -0.87 1.64
CA SER A 79 41.77 -0.72 1.62
C SER A 79 42.34 -2.14 1.87
N ARG A 80 43.32 -2.63 1.12
CA ARG A 80 44.75 -2.51 1.42
C ARG A 80 45.07 -2.60 2.92
N GLU A 81 45.15 -3.82 3.43
CA GLU A 81 46.29 -4.35 4.19
C GLU A 81 46.33 -5.87 4.01
#